data_AF-T4VNP3-F1
#
_entry.id   AF-T4VNP3-F1
#
_cell.length_a   1.000
_cell.length_b   1.000
_cell.length_c   1.000
_cell.angle_alpha   90.00
_cell.angle_beta   90.00
_cell.angle_gamma   90.00
#
_symmetry.space_group_name_H-M   'P 1'
#
loop_
_entity.id
_entity.type
_entity.pdbx_description
1 polymer ?
#
loop_
_entity_poly.entity_id
_entity_poly.type
_entity_poly.pdbx_seq_one_letter_code
_entity_poly.pdbx_strand_id
1 'polypeptide(L)'
;MYLKKLSVIFSISILILSSCINTIYALDVPPSDPFINSIDKDLDFLDSNMYVLIKSIASENLDVNAAKKQISFVRTLIYDLTEKASDLPKEQYDVASALQAILGFYKLSILEANKYIDSKNSDDLISSINAFSMGYTASINLRNIVFRAGK
;
A
#
# COMPACT_ATOMS: atom_id res chain seq x y z
N MET A 1 -43.75 46.96 -15.03
CA MET A 1 -43.80 45.57 -15.56
C MET A 1 -42.40 44.97 -15.80
N TYR A 2 -41.42 45.76 -16.23
CA TYR A 2 -40.03 45.32 -16.44
C TYR A 2 -39.29 44.87 -15.17
N LEU A 3 -39.48 45.56 -14.04
CA LEU A 3 -38.84 45.19 -12.75
C LEU A 3 -39.25 43.80 -12.24
N LYS A 4 -40.51 43.40 -12.44
CA LYS A 4 -40.99 42.06 -12.09
C LYS A 4 -40.34 40.98 -12.96
N LYS A 5 -40.17 41.25 -14.26
CA LYS A 5 -39.48 40.32 -15.18
C LYS A 5 -37.99 40.19 -14.86
N LEU A 6 -37.33 41.30 -14.50
CA LEU A 6 -35.92 41.30 -14.09
C LEU A 6 -35.70 40.50 -12.79
N SER A 7 -36.60 40.65 -11.81
CA SER A 7 -36.53 39.91 -10.55
C SER A 7 -36.63 38.39 -10.76
N VAL A 8 -37.50 37.94 -11.68
CA VAL A 8 -37.64 36.51 -11.98
C VAL A 8 -36.38 35.94 -12.62
N ILE A 9 -35.80 36.67 -13.59
CA ILE A 9 -34.54 36.27 -14.24
C ILE A 9 -33.41 36.18 -13.19
N PHE A 10 -33.32 37.16 -12.28
CA PHE A 10 -32.30 37.20 -11.25
C PHE A 10 -32.44 36.04 -10.25
N SER A 11 -33.66 35.70 -9.84
CA SER A 11 -33.91 34.54 -8.96
C SER A 11 -33.55 33.21 -9.60
N ILE A 12 -33.83 33.02 -10.89
CA ILE A 12 -33.46 31.82 -11.63
C ILE A 12 -31.93 31.71 -11.72
N SER A 13 -31.24 32.80 -12.03
CA SER A 13 -29.77 32.82 -12.10
C SER A 13 -29.12 32.49 -10.76
N ILE A 14 -29.65 33.00 -9.64
CA ILE A 14 -29.13 32.68 -8.30
C ILE A 14 -29.35 31.20 -7.95
N LEU A 15 -30.52 30.64 -8.28
CA LEU A 15 -30.82 29.23 -8.05
C LEU A 15 -29.81 28.33 -8.78
N ILE A 16 -29.57 28.62 -10.07
CA ILE A 16 -28.58 27.89 -10.89
C ILE A 16 -27.17 28.05 -10.29
N LEU A 17 -26.78 29.27 -9.91
CA LEU A 17 -25.46 29.51 -9.31
C LEU A 17 -25.28 28.74 -7.99
N SER A 18 -26.31 28.76 -7.13
CA SER A 18 -26.29 28.08 -5.83
C SER A 18 -26.22 26.56 -5.93
N SER A 19 -26.87 25.98 -6.95
CA SER A 19 -26.74 24.55 -7.25
C SER A 19 -25.35 24.15 -7.77
N CYS A 20 -24.56 25.10 -8.28
CA CYS A 20 -23.18 24.87 -8.73
C CYS A 20 -22.13 25.03 -7.61
N ILE A 21 -22.48 25.55 -6.43
CA ILE A 21 -21.51 25.74 -5.32
C ILE A 21 -21.17 24.39 -4.66
N ASN A 22 -22.10 23.43 -4.69
CA ASN A 22 -21.88 22.08 -4.12
C ASN A 22 -20.85 21.24 -4.88
N THR A 23 -20.38 21.68 -6.04
CA THR A 23 -19.36 20.97 -6.84
C THR A 23 -17.91 21.38 -6.55
N ILE A 24 -17.66 22.40 -5.71
CA ILE A 24 -16.28 22.83 -5.39
C ILE A 24 -15.66 21.95 -4.30
N TYR A 25 -16.45 21.33 -3.42
CA TYR A 25 -15.96 20.42 -2.37
C TYR A 25 -15.40 19.09 -2.88
N ALA A 26 -15.61 18.75 -4.16
CA ALA A 26 -15.08 17.54 -4.77
C ALA A 26 -13.72 17.74 -5.47
N LEU A 27 -13.18 18.98 -5.45
CA LEU A 27 -11.93 19.34 -6.14
C LEU A 27 -10.77 19.67 -5.19
N ASP A 28 -10.98 19.65 -3.88
CA ASP A 28 -9.88 19.63 -2.92
C ASP A 28 -9.31 18.22 -2.92
N VAL A 29 -8.32 17.98 -3.79
CA VAL A 29 -7.38 16.88 -3.59
C VAL A 29 -6.54 17.28 -2.38
N PRO A 30 -6.76 16.70 -1.19
CA PRO A 30 -5.91 17.04 -0.05
C PRO A 30 -4.46 16.76 -0.45
N PRO A 31 -3.51 17.65 -0.10
CA PRO A 31 -2.11 17.38 -0.36
C PRO A 31 -1.75 16.01 0.23
N SER A 32 -1.10 15.16 -0.57
CA SER A 32 -0.72 13.81 -0.15
C SER A 32 0.01 13.88 1.19
N ASP A 33 -0.50 13.18 2.20
CA ASP A 33 0.09 13.17 3.54
C ASP A 33 1.57 12.73 3.45
N PRO A 34 2.54 13.55 3.90
CA PRO A 34 3.96 13.21 3.86
C PRO A 34 4.28 11.88 4.54
N PHE A 35 3.51 11.50 5.56
CA PHE A 35 3.65 10.25 6.29
C PHE A 35 3.24 9.04 5.44
N ILE A 36 2.10 9.16 4.76
CA ILE A 36 1.57 8.20 3.79
C ILE A 36 2.55 8.00 2.62
N ASN A 37 3.16 9.07 2.11
CA ASN A 37 4.20 8.97 1.07
C ASN A 37 5.48 8.28 1.54
N SER A 38 5.82 8.39 2.83
CA SER A 38 6.95 7.68 3.43
C SER A 38 6.69 6.18 3.48
N ILE A 39 5.49 5.79 3.92
CA ILE A 39 5.05 4.39 3.95
C ILE A 39 5.04 3.78 2.55
N ASP A 40 4.56 4.49 1.53
CA ASP A 40 4.56 4.01 0.14
C ASP A 40 5.97 3.64 -0.34
N LYS A 41 6.95 4.53 -0.10
CA LYS A 41 8.35 4.30 -0.48
C LYS A 41 8.98 3.12 0.25
N ASP A 42 8.74 3.02 1.56
CA ASP A 42 9.27 1.93 2.35
C ASP A 42 8.65 0.60 1.96
N LEU A 43 7.35 0.59 1.63
CA LEU A 43 6.65 -0.59 1.13
C LEU A 43 7.20 -1.01 -0.24
N ASP A 44 7.46 -0.07 -1.15
CA ASP A 44 8.09 -0.36 -2.44
C ASP A 44 9.51 -0.94 -2.28
N PHE A 45 10.26 -0.40 -1.33
CA PHE A 45 11.59 -0.89 -1.00
C PHE A 45 11.54 -2.30 -0.38
N LEU A 46 10.56 -2.57 0.49
CA LEU A 46 10.31 -3.91 1.02
C LEU A 46 9.94 -4.89 -0.08
N ASP A 47 9.01 -4.54 -0.97
CA ASP A 47 8.59 -5.37 -2.10
C ASP A 47 9.79 -5.80 -2.97
N SER A 48 10.66 -4.83 -3.27
CA SER A 48 11.89 -5.07 -4.03
C SER A 48 12.84 -6.04 -3.32
N ASN A 49 13.00 -5.89 -2.01
CA ASN A 49 13.87 -6.76 -1.22
C ASN A 49 13.28 -8.17 -1.01
N MET A 50 11.95 -8.28 -0.92
CA MET A 50 11.24 -9.56 -0.95
C MET A 50 11.44 -10.26 -2.27
N TYR A 51 11.31 -9.55 -3.40
CA TYR A 51 11.57 -10.11 -4.72
C TYR A 51 13.01 -10.63 -4.86
N VAL A 52 14.00 -9.86 -4.39
CA VAL A 52 15.41 -10.29 -4.38
C VAL A 52 15.60 -11.55 -3.52
N LEU A 53 14.96 -11.61 -2.35
CA LEU A 53 14.99 -12.80 -1.51
C LEU A 53 14.44 -14.03 -2.24
N ILE A 54 13.24 -13.91 -2.81
CA ILE A 54 12.57 -15.00 -3.55
C ILE A 54 13.44 -15.48 -4.72
N LYS A 55 13.98 -14.54 -5.50
CA LYS A 55 14.87 -14.86 -6.61
C LYS A 55 16.14 -15.57 -6.14
N SER A 56 16.72 -15.14 -5.02
CA SER A 56 17.92 -15.73 -4.44
C SER A 56 17.68 -17.18 -3.99
N ILE A 57 16.58 -17.44 -3.30
CA ILE A 57 16.25 -18.80 -2.84
C ILE A 57 15.84 -19.73 -3.98
N ALA A 58 15.21 -19.21 -5.04
CA ALA A 58 14.84 -19.99 -6.21
C ALA A 58 16.02 -20.31 -7.14
N SER A 59 17.20 -19.75 -6.89
CA SER A 59 18.41 -20.01 -7.68
C SER A 59 18.89 -21.45 -7.50
N GLU A 60 19.35 -22.07 -8.59
CA GLU A 60 19.98 -23.40 -8.57
C GLU A 60 21.20 -23.45 -7.63
N ASN A 61 21.93 -22.33 -7.52
CA ASN A 61 23.11 -22.18 -6.67
C ASN A 61 22.78 -21.30 -5.44
N LEU A 62 21.83 -21.76 -4.63
CA LEU A 62 21.42 -21.06 -3.41
C LEU A 62 22.59 -20.94 -2.40
N ASP A 63 23.05 -19.70 -2.16
CA ASP A 63 23.89 -19.36 -1.01
C ASP A 63 23.02 -19.17 0.24
N VAL A 64 23.02 -20.19 1.10
CA VAL A 64 22.25 -20.22 2.35
C VAL A 64 22.61 -19.06 3.29
N ASN A 65 23.88 -18.68 3.36
CA ASN A 65 24.31 -17.62 4.27
C ASN A 65 23.84 -16.26 3.77
N ALA A 66 23.96 -16.01 2.46
CA ALA A 66 23.42 -14.80 1.84
C ALA A 66 21.91 -14.71 2.00
N ALA A 67 21.18 -15.83 1.78
CA ALA A 67 19.74 -15.88 1.95
C ALA A 67 19.31 -15.58 3.40
N LYS A 68 19.98 -16.17 4.40
CA LYS A 68 19.69 -15.90 5.83
C LYS A 68 19.96 -14.44 6.21
N LYS A 69 21.01 -13.82 5.66
CA LYS A 69 21.26 -12.38 5.84
C LYS A 69 20.15 -11.53 5.21
N GLN A 70 19.73 -11.85 3.99
CA GLN A 70 18.64 -11.15 3.32
C GLN A 70 17.32 -11.29 4.10
N ILE A 71 17.01 -12.48 4.63
CA ILE A 71 15.85 -12.71 5.50
C ILE A 71 15.89 -11.80 6.73
N SER A 72 17.04 -11.70 7.40
CA SER A 72 17.18 -10.82 8.57
C SER A 72 16.95 -9.36 8.20
N PHE A 73 17.52 -8.91 7.07
CA PHE A 73 17.34 -7.55 6.58
C PHE A 73 15.86 -7.24 6.28
N VAL A 74 15.19 -8.12 5.55
CA VAL A 74 13.75 -7.98 5.25
C VAL A 74 12.90 -7.98 6.53
N ARG A 75 13.23 -8.78 7.54
CA ARG A 75 12.53 -8.76 8.83
C ARG A 75 12.63 -7.40 9.52
N THR A 76 13.78 -6.72 9.43
CA THR A 76 13.94 -5.35 9.93
C THR A 76 13.03 -4.39 9.18
N LEU A 77 12.99 -4.46 7.85
CA LEU A 77 12.08 -3.62 7.05
C LEU A 77 10.60 -3.84 7.41
N ILE A 78 10.20 -5.09 7.62
CA ILE A 78 8.85 -5.44 8.07
C ILE A 78 8.56 -4.86 9.47
N TYR A 79 9.52 -4.94 10.39
CA TYR A 79 9.39 -4.37 11.72
C TYR A 79 9.21 -2.85 11.64
N ASP A 80 10.08 -2.16 10.91
CA ASP A 80 10.03 -0.69 10.76
C ASP A 80 8.69 -0.22 10.16
N LEU A 81 8.18 -0.94 9.15
CA LEU A 81 6.86 -0.66 8.58
C LEU A 81 5.70 -1.02 9.52
N THR A 82 5.86 -2.04 10.37
CA THR A 82 4.86 -2.39 11.40
C THR A 82 4.74 -1.25 12.41
N GLU A 83 5.86 -0.70 12.88
CA GLU A 83 5.89 0.42 13.81
C GLU A 83 5.31 1.70 13.18
N LYS A 84 5.69 2.01 11.94
CA LYS A 84 5.10 3.13 11.19
C LYS A 84 3.59 2.98 11.01
N ALA A 85 3.10 1.75 10.81
CA ALA A 85 1.67 1.48 10.71
C ALA A 85 0.94 1.71 12.03
N SER A 86 1.55 1.39 13.18
CA SER A 86 0.93 1.62 14.49
C SER A 86 0.89 3.09 14.89
N ASP A 87 1.77 3.92 14.34
CA ASP A 87 1.80 5.36 14.56
C ASP A 87 0.79 6.13 13.69
N LEU A 88 0.08 5.45 12.79
CA LEU A 88 -0.93 6.08 11.94
C LEU A 88 -2.11 6.63 12.78
N PRO A 89 -2.64 7.81 12.41
CA PRO A 89 -3.78 8.39 13.10
C PRO A 89 -5.05 7.55 12.85
N LYS A 90 -6.07 7.74 13.70
CA LYS A 90 -7.28 6.91 13.70
C LYS A 90 -8.05 6.94 12.38
N GLU A 91 -7.97 8.06 11.69
CA GLU A 91 -8.57 8.31 10.38
C GLU A 91 -7.96 7.42 9.29
N GLN A 92 -6.79 6.83 9.55
CA GLN A 92 -6.03 5.99 8.61
C GLN A 92 -5.94 4.52 9.06
N TYR A 93 -6.83 4.08 9.96
CA TYR A 93 -6.86 2.69 10.45
C TYR A 93 -7.08 1.64 9.35
N ASP A 94 -7.79 1.98 8.27
CA ASP A 94 -7.95 1.09 7.14
C ASP A 94 -6.60 0.85 6.43
N VAL A 95 -5.79 1.90 6.29
CA VAL A 95 -4.43 1.83 5.73
C VAL A 95 -3.53 1.00 6.65
N ALA A 96 -3.57 1.26 7.97
CA ALA A 96 -2.82 0.49 8.95
C ALA A 96 -3.18 -1.01 8.88
N SER A 97 -4.48 -1.32 8.83
CA SER A 97 -4.97 -2.70 8.77
C SER A 97 -4.57 -3.40 7.46
N ALA A 98 -4.68 -2.71 6.33
CA ALA A 98 -4.25 -3.23 5.05
C ALA A 98 -2.73 -3.49 5.01
N LEU A 99 -1.94 -2.56 5.56
CA LEU A 99 -0.50 -2.71 5.66
C LEU A 99 -0.13 -3.92 6.55
N GLN A 100 -0.79 -4.10 7.69
CA GLN A 100 -0.56 -5.28 8.55
C GLN A 100 -0.89 -6.59 7.82
N ALA A 101 -1.95 -6.64 7.01
CA ALA A 101 -2.27 -7.81 6.20
C ALA A 101 -1.17 -8.12 5.17
N ILE A 102 -0.68 -7.10 4.46
CA ILE A 102 0.44 -7.24 3.50
C ILE A 102 1.70 -7.76 4.21
N LEU A 103 2.07 -7.13 5.33
CA LEU A 103 3.23 -7.54 6.12
C LEU A 103 3.06 -8.97 6.66
N GLY A 104 1.84 -9.40 6.95
CA GLY A 104 1.51 -10.78 7.31
C GLY A 104 1.86 -11.78 6.21
N PHE A 105 1.51 -11.49 4.96
CA PHE A 105 1.89 -12.32 3.82
C PHE A 105 3.41 -12.40 3.63
N TYR A 106 4.13 -11.29 3.82
CA TYR A 106 5.59 -11.30 3.75
C TYR A 106 6.24 -12.07 4.90
N LYS A 107 5.71 -11.96 6.12
CA LYS A 107 6.13 -12.80 7.26
C LYS A 107 5.94 -14.29 6.94
N LEU A 108 4.81 -14.67 6.35
CA LEU A 108 4.55 -16.05 5.92
C LEU A 108 5.53 -16.50 4.82
N SER A 109 5.74 -15.67 3.81
CA SER A 109 6.70 -15.94 2.75
C SER A 109 8.11 -16.20 3.28
N ILE A 110 8.56 -15.39 4.26
CA ILE A 110 9.85 -15.58 4.94
C ILE A 110 9.88 -16.86 5.77
N LEU A 111 8.78 -17.22 6.42
CA LEU A 111 8.69 -18.47 7.19
C LEU A 111 8.90 -19.68 6.27
N GLU A 112 8.17 -19.73 5.16
CA GLU A 112 8.30 -20.80 4.17
C GLU A 112 9.66 -20.79 3.47
N ALA A 113 10.24 -19.60 3.22
CA ALA A 113 11.60 -19.48 2.69
C ALA A 113 12.64 -20.11 3.63
N ASN A 114 12.51 -19.90 4.95
CA ASN A 114 13.40 -20.54 5.93
C ASN A 114 13.24 -22.06 5.91
N LYS A 115 11.99 -22.56 5.89
CA LYS A 115 11.74 -24.01 5.79
C LYS A 115 12.41 -24.58 4.55
N TYR A 116 12.21 -23.98 3.38
CA TYR A 116 12.86 -24.41 2.14
C TYR A 116 14.40 -24.37 2.23
N ILE A 117 14.98 -23.32 2.81
CA ILE A 117 16.43 -23.21 2.95
C ILE A 117 16.99 -24.40 3.76
N ASP A 118 16.28 -24.80 4.81
CA ASP A 118 16.71 -25.86 5.71
C ASP A 118 16.33 -27.28 5.20
N SER A 119 15.17 -27.43 4.53
CA SER A 119 14.60 -28.71 4.09
C SER A 119 14.91 -29.08 2.64
N LYS A 120 15.12 -28.07 1.77
CA LYS A 120 15.16 -28.17 0.31
C LYS A 120 13.89 -28.76 -0.33
N ASN A 121 12.77 -28.75 0.38
CA ASN A 121 11.48 -29.20 -0.16
C ASN A 121 10.88 -28.16 -1.11
N SER A 122 10.63 -28.53 -2.36
CA SER A 122 10.02 -27.66 -3.37
C SER A 122 8.67 -27.08 -2.96
N ASP A 123 7.90 -27.80 -2.14
CA ASP A 123 6.58 -27.32 -1.68
C ASP A 123 6.71 -26.11 -0.77
N ASP A 124 7.77 -26.05 0.05
CA ASP A 124 8.07 -24.90 0.90
C ASP A 124 8.48 -23.70 0.03
N LEU A 125 9.25 -23.92 -1.04
CA LEU A 125 9.62 -22.86 -1.99
C LEU A 125 8.38 -22.31 -2.71
N ILE A 126 7.52 -23.19 -3.23
CA ILE A 126 6.27 -22.80 -3.89
C ILE A 126 5.38 -22.02 -2.93
N SER A 127 5.26 -22.47 -1.69
CA SER A 127 4.48 -21.78 -0.64
C SER A 127 5.04 -20.39 -0.34
N SER A 128 6.36 -20.26 -0.26
CA SER A 128 7.04 -18.97 -0.09
C SER A 128 6.76 -17.99 -1.23
N ILE A 129 6.84 -18.46 -2.49
CA ILE A 129 6.53 -17.68 -3.69
C ILE A 129 5.07 -17.25 -3.70
N ASN A 130 4.14 -18.16 -3.40
CA ASN A 130 2.71 -17.86 -3.37
C ASN A 130 2.37 -16.79 -2.33
N ALA A 131 2.89 -16.92 -1.11
CA ALA A 131 2.70 -15.93 -0.06
C ALA A 131 3.29 -14.55 -0.46
N PHE A 132 4.48 -14.53 -1.07
CA PHE A 132 5.06 -13.30 -1.62
C PHE A 132 4.15 -12.68 -2.68
N SER A 133 3.68 -13.48 -3.65
CA SER A 133 2.82 -13.00 -4.74
C SER A 133 1.51 -12.40 -4.22
N MET A 134 0.91 -12.99 -3.18
CA MET A 134 -0.28 -12.44 -2.52
C MET A 134 0.02 -11.10 -1.85
N GLY A 135 1.12 -11.03 -1.08
CA GLY A 135 1.56 -9.78 -0.44
C GLY A 135 1.86 -8.68 -1.44
N TYR A 136 2.56 -8.99 -2.53
CA TYR A 136 2.92 -8.04 -3.59
C TYR A 136 1.69 -7.51 -4.33
N THR A 137 0.73 -8.39 -4.64
CA THR A 137 -0.53 -8.00 -5.27
C THR A 137 -1.34 -7.08 -4.34
N ALA A 138 -1.42 -7.43 -3.05
CA ALA A 138 -2.08 -6.60 -2.06
C ALA A 138 -1.39 -5.24 -1.89
N SER A 139 -0.05 -5.21 -1.89
CA SER A 139 0.75 -3.97 -1.90
C SER A 139 0.38 -3.07 -3.08
N ILE A 140 0.40 -3.60 -4.31
CA ILE A 140 0.01 -2.82 -5.50
C ILE A 140 -1.41 -2.25 -5.36
N ASN A 141 -2.36 -3.06 -4.88
CA ASN A 141 -3.74 -2.63 -4.70
C ASN A 141 -3.86 -1.51 -3.65
N LEU A 142 -3.18 -1.65 -2.52
CA LEU A 142 -3.14 -0.61 -1.49
C LEU A 142 -2.60 0.70 -2.06
N ARG A 143 -1.49 0.65 -2.82
CA ARG A 143 -0.91 1.85 -3.44
C ARG A 143 -1.87 2.51 -4.43
N ASN A 144 -2.60 1.72 -5.22
CA ASN A 144 -3.58 2.26 -6.15
C ASN A 144 -4.78 2.92 -5.44
N ILE A 145 -5.24 2.36 -4.31
CA ILE A 145 -6.39 2.88 -3.56
C ILE A 145 -6.01 4.08 -2.68
N VAL A 146 -4.88 4.02 -1.99
CA VAL A 146 -4.52 4.98 -0.94
C VAL A 146 -3.56 6.05 -1.44
N PHE A 147 -2.54 5.68 -2.21
CA PHE A 147 -1.46 6.61 -2.58
C PHE A 147 -1.63 7.25 -3.95
N ARG A 148 -2.47 6.68 -4.82
CA ARG A 148 -2.77 7.22 -6.16
C ARG A 148 -4.14 7.86 -6.29
N ALA A 149 -5.06 7.65 -5.35
CA ALA A 149 -6.37 8.32 -5.32
C ALA A 149 -6.28 9.83 -5.05
N GLY A 150 -5.10 10.35 -4.66
CA GLY A 150 -4.81 11.77 -4.49
C GLY A 150 -3.99 12.40 -5.62
N LYS A 151 -3.95 11.82 -6.84
CA LYS A 151 -3.29 12.38 -8.02
C LYS A 151 -4.26 12.65 -9.15
#